data_AF-A0A7S2FJJ8-F1
#
_entry.id   AF-A0A7S2FJJ8-F1
#
_cell.length_a   1.000
_cell.length_b   1.000
_cell.length_c   1.000
_cell.angle_alpha   90.00
_cell.angle_beta   90.00
_cell.angle_gamma   90.00
#
_symmetry.space_group_name_H-M   'P 1'
#
loop_
_entity.id
_entity.type
_entity.pdbx_description
1 polymer ?
#
loop_
_entity_poly.entity_id
_entity_poly.type
_entity_poly.pdbx_seq_one_letter_code
_entity_poly.pdbx_strand_id
1 'polypeptide(L)'
;MGLLGDVMRHPSDFVPLLQVYMLSREARRLPQDPSFKFCYSILNRVSRSFAIVICNLSGEIRDAVCIFYLVLRALDTVEDDMALPDEKKLPLLLSFHTLCYDRGCSMDDC
;
A
#
# COMPACT_ATOMS: atom_id res chain seq x y z
N MET A 1 -24.16 -21.03 0.68
CA MET A 1 -23.54 -20.76 -0.63
C MET A 1 -22.06 -20.58 -0.38
N GLY A 2 -21.25 -21.57 -0.70
CA GLY A 2 -19.83 -21.57 -0.37
C GLY A 2 -19.06 -22.24 -1.49
N LEU A 3 -17.81 -21.81 -1.67
CA LEU A 3 -16.92 -22.18 -2.77
C LEU A 3 -16.87 -23.70 -3.05
N LEU A 4 -16.92 -24.52 -2.01
CA LEU A 4 -16.94 -25.98 -2.08
C LEU A 4 -18.20 -26.55 -2.76
N GLY A 5 -19.36 -25.93 -2.55
CA GLY A 5 -20.62 -26.36 -3.17
C GLY A 5 -20.72 -25.99 -4.65
N ASP A 6 -20.08 -24.88 -5.06
CA ASP A 6 -20.08 -24.45 -6.46
C ASP A 6 -19.06 -25.23 -7.29
N VAL A 7 -17.89 -25.57 -6.73
CA VAL A 7 -16.91 -26.46 -7.38
C VAL A 7 -17.47 -27.87 -7.60
N MET A 8 -18.32 -28.38 -6.71
CA MET A 8 -19.01 -29.66 -6.93
C MET A 8 -20.05 -29.59 -8.05
N ARG A 9 -20.73 -28.45 -8.23
CA ARG A 9 -21.75 -28.26 -9.27
C ARG A 9 -21.14 -28.05 -10.65
N HIS A 10 -19.95 -27.44 -10.70
CA HIS A 10 -19.23 -27.16 -11.94
C HIS A 10 -17.79 -27.67 -11.83
N PRO A 11 -17.56 -28.99 -11.97
CA PRO A 11 -16.21 -29.56 -11.90
C PRO A 11 -15.27 -29.02 -12.99
N SER A 12 -15.82 -28.49 -14.09
CA SER A 12 -15.07 -27.76 -15.13
C SER A 12 -14.42 -26.48 -14.64
N ASP A 13 -14.96 -25.85 -13.60
CA ASP A 13 -14.56 -24.51 -13.16
C ASP A 13 -13.34 -24.56 -12.23
N PHE A 14 -12.95 -25.75 -11.77
CA PHE A 14 -11.78 -25.95 -10.94
C PHE A 14 -10.48 -25.49 -11.62
N VAL A 15 -10.30 -25.82 -12.90
CA VAL A 15 -9.10 -25.44 -13.66
C VAL A 15 -9.02 -23.91 -13.88
N PRO A 16 -10.07 -23.22 -14.36
CA PRO A 16 -10.11 -21.77 -14.43
C PRO A 16 -9.86 -21.10 -13.08
N LEU A 17 -10.50 -21.57 -12.00
CA LEU A 17 -10.32 -21.02 -10.66
C LEU A 17 -8.87 -21.16 -10.18
N LEU A 18 -8.27 -22.34 -10.37
CA LEU A 18 -6.88 -22.57 -10.02
C LEU A 18 -5.94 -21.70 -10.85
N GLN A 19 -6.20 -21.54 -12.15
CA GLN A 19 -5.40 -20.71 -13.05
C GLN A 19 -5.45 -19.24 -12.65
N VAL A 20 -6.64 -18.70 -12.38
CA VAL A 20 -6.83 -17.32 -11.89
C VAL A 20 -6.14 -17.13 -10.53
N TYR A 21 -6.25 -18.10 -9.62
CA TYR A 21 -5.57 -18.06 -8.32
C TYR A 21 -4.04 -18.05 -8.45
N MET A 22 -3.47 -18.88 -9.34
CA MET A 22 -2.03 -18.92 -9.62
C MET A 22 -1.54 -17.58 -10.19
N LEU A 23 -2.23 -17.04 -11.20
CA LEU A 23 -1.91 -15.74 -11.82
C LEU A 23 -1.99 -14.60 -10.80
N SER A 24 -3.00 -14.63 -9.92
CA SER A 24 -3.16 -13.65 -8.85
C SER A 24 -2.04 -13.75 -7.80
N ARG A 25 -1.53 -14.96 -7.52
CA ARG A 25 -0.36 -15.16 -6.64
C ARG A 25 0.93 -14.62 -7.25
N GLU A 26 1.15 -14.87 -8.54
CA GLU A 26 2.32 -14.38 -9.27
C GLU A 26 2.34 -12.84 -9.28
N ALA A 27 1.20 -12.21 -9.59
CA ALA A 27 1.04 -10.76 -9.56
C ALA A 27 1.28 -10.14 -8.17
N ARG A 28 0.94 -10.88 -7.10
CA ARG A 28 1.20 -10.48 -5.70
C ARG A 28 2.64 -10.71 -5.25
N ARG A 29 3.56 -11.18 -6.10
CA ARG A 29 4.98 -11.28 -5.70
C ARG A 29 5.51 -9.88 -5.36
N LEU A 30 5.83 -9.71 -4.08
CA LEU A 30 6.45 -8.51 -3.55
C LEU A 30 7.87 -8.34 -4.12
N PRO A 31 8.35 -7.10 -4.30
CA PRO A 31 9.74 -6.87 -4.68
C PRO A 31 10.71 -7.50 -3.67
N GLN A 32 11.88 -7.90 -4.14
CA GLN A 32 12.90 -8.48 -3.26
C GLN A 32 13.67 -7.44 -2.45
N ASP A 33 13.67 -6.19 -2.91
CA ASP A 33 14.35 -5.08 -2.26
C ASP A 33 13.81 -4.83 -0.83
N PRO A 34 14.70 -4.70 0.17
CA PRO A 34 14.29 -4.54 1.57
C PRO A 34 13.49 -3.25 1.82
N SER A 35 13.78 -2.17 1.11
CA SER A 35 13.07 -0.89 1.26
C SER A 35 11.63 -1.02 0.79
N PHE A 36 11.42 -1.65 -0.37
CA PHE A 36 10.08 -1.92 -0.86
C PHE A 36 9.31 -2.90 0.03
N LYS A 37 9.96 -3.94 0.56
CA LYS A 37 9.34 -4.84 1.54
C LYS A 37 8.81 -4.09 2.76
N PHE A 38 9.60 -3.13 3.26
CA PHE A 38 9.15 -2.24 4.34
C PHE A 38 7.93 -1.42 3.91
N CYS A 39 7.97 -0.75 2.76
CA CYS A 39 6.84 0.03 2.23
C CYS A 39 5.55 -0.81 2.13
N TYR A 40 5.61 -2.01 1.55
CA TYR A 40 4.44 -2.89 1.44
C TYR A 40 3.95 -3.41 2.78
N SER A 41 4.84 -3.59 3.75
CA SER A 41 4.45 -3.98 5.11
C SER A 41 3.67 -2.85 5.81
N ILE A 42 4.14 -1.62 5.67
CA ILE A 42 3.46 -0.44 6.20
C ILE A 42 2.14 -0.20 5.48
N LEU A 43 2.12 -0.30 4.15
CA LEU A 43 0.89 -0.16 3.35
C LEU A 43 -0.22 -1.09 3.83
N ASN A 44 0.10 -2.38 4.03
CA ASN A 44 -0.87 -3.34 4.57
C ASN A 44 -1.33 -2.99 5.99
N ARG A 45 -0.47 -2.37 6.80
CA ARG A 45 -0.80 -1.95 8.17
C ARG A 45 -1.72 -0.73 8.20
N VAL A 46 -1.41 0.28 7.39
CA VAL A 46 -2.15 1.56 7.41
C VAL A 46 -3.41 1.52 6.54
N SER A 47 -3.50 0.62 5.56
CA SER A 47 -4.65 0.56 4.64
C SER A 47 -4.85 -0.80 3.99
N ARG A 48 -5.52 -1.73 4.71
CA ARG A 48 -5.80 -3.10 4.23
C ARG A 48 -6.57 -3.15 2.92
N SER A 49 -7.59 -2.30 2.75
CA SER A 49 -8.43 -2.28 1.55
C SER A 49 -7.66 -1.77 0.33
N PHE A 50 -6.91 -0.69 0.51
CA PHE A 50 -6.16 -0.07 -0.59
C PHE A 50 -4.94 -0.89 -0.98
N ALA A 51 -4.30 -1.58 -0.01
CA ALA A 51 -3.22 -2.52 -0.26
C ALA A 51 -3.61 -3.61 -1.27
N ILE A 52 -4.84 -4.14 -1.19
CA ILE A 52 -5.34 -5.17 -2.14
C ILE A 52 -5.42 -4.61 -3.56
N VAL A 53 -5.93 -3.39 -3.71
CA VAL A 53 -6.07 -2.72 -5.02
C VAL A 53 -4.69 -2.43 -5.61
N ILE A 54 -3.79 -1.87 -4.79
CA ILE A 54 -2.43 -1.56 -5.22
C ILE A 54 -1.73 -2.85 -5.66
N CYS A 55 -1.80 -3.93 -4.89
CA CYS A 55 -1.15 -5.21 -5.24
C CYS A 55 -1.66 -5.85 -6.54
N ASN A 56 -2.81 -5.44 -7.08
CA ASN A 56 -3.32 -5.91 -8.36
C ASN A 56 -2.79 -5.09 -9.56
N LEU A 57 -2.09 -3.97 -9.32
CA LEU A 57 -1.47 -3.17 -10.38
C LEU A 57 -0.23 -3.89 -10.96
N SER A 58 0.13 -3.53 -12.18
CA SER A 58 1.32 -4.05 -12.86
C SER A 58 2.61 -3.50 -12.24
N GLY A 59 3.69 -4.30 -12.29
CA GLY A 59 4.97 -4.13 -11.58
C GLY A 59 5.38 -2.68 -11.25
N GLU A 60 5.84 -1.91 -12.23
CA GLU A 60 6.39 -0.56 -11.98
C GLU A 60 5.34 0.44 -11.47
N ILE A 61 4.10 0.36 -11.98
CA ILE A 61 3.00 1.23 -11.56
C ILE A 61 2.63 0.93 -10.10
N ARG A 62 2.61 -0.34 -9.72
CA ARG A 62 2.34 -0.79 -8.35
C ARG A 62 3.29 -0.14 -7.36
N ASP A 63 4.59 -0.19 -7.65
CA ASP A 63 5.63 0.33 -6.77
C ASP A 63 5.55 1.87 -6.66
N ALA A 64 5.32 2.57 -7.79
CA ALA A 64 5.13 4.02 -7.80
C ALA A 64 3.89 4.45 -7.00
N VAL A 65 2.75 3.77 -7.19
CA VAL A 65 1.50 4.07 -6.46
C VAL A 65 1.62 3.74 -4.98
N CYS A 66 2.35 2.67 -4.61
CA CYS A 66 2.64 2.33 -3.23
C CYS A 66 3.36 3.48 -2.51
N ILE A 67 4.45 3.99 -3.10
CA ILE A 67 5.21 5.12 -2.54
C ILE A 67 4.33 6.37 -2.47
N PHE A 68 3.63 6.70 -3.56
CA PHE A 68 2.76 7.88 -3.63
C PHE A 68 1.70 7.86 -2.53
N TYR A 69 1.05 6.71 -2.31
CA TYR A 69 0.07 6.55 -1.25
C TYR A 69 0.67 6.75 0.15
N LEU A 70 1.85 6.18 0.41
CA LEU A 70 2.50 6.29 1.72
C LEU A 70 2.94 7.73 2.03
N VAL A 71 3.44 8.46 1.03
CA VAL A 71 3.81 9.88 1.17
C VAL A 71 2.57 10.71 1.53
N LEU A 72 1.46 10.52 0.81
CA LEU A 72 0.21 11.21 1.14
C LEU A 72 -0.36 10.79 2.50
N ARG A 73 -0.23 9.52 2.89
CA ARG A 73 -0.69 9.05 4.21
C ARG A 73 0.14 9.64 5.36
N ALA A 74 1.43 9.87 5.14
CA ALA A 74 2.27 10.58 6.09
C ALA A 74 1.87 12.06 6.20
N LEU A 75 1.57 12.72 5.07
CA LEU A 75 1.07 14.09 5.06
C LEU A 75 -0.27 14.22 5.82
N ASP A 76 -1.21 13.33 5.53
CA ASP A 76 -2.52 13.21 6.17
C ASP A 76 -2.39 13.04 7.70
N THR A 77 -1.37 12.30 8.15
CA THR A 77 -1.07 12.15 9.59
C THR A 77 -0.67 13.48 10.25
N VAL A 78 0.10 14.31 9.55
CA VAL A 78 0.52 15.64 10.04
C VAL A 78 -0.65 16.63 10.01
N GLU A 79 -1.49 16.56 8.98
CA GLU A 79 -2.68 17.40 8.86
C GLU A 79 -3.69 17.10 9.99
N ASP A 80 -4.01 15.82 10.18
CA ASP A 80 -5.01 15.32 11.14
C ASP A 80 -4.58 15.42 12.61
N ASP A 81 -3.29 15.64 12.89
CA ASP A 81 -2.80 15.74 14.28
C ASP A 81 -3.25 17.04 14.94
N MET A 82 -4.19 16.93 15.88
CA MET A 82 -4.74 18.05 16.65
C MET A 82 -3.82 18.53 17.78
N ALA A 83 -2.76 17.78 18.13
CA ALA A 83 -1.78 18.18 19.13
C ALA A 83 -0.72 19.13 18.57
N LEU A 84 -0.52 19.13 17.25
CA LEU A 84 0.44 19.99 16.58
C LEU A 84 -0.11 21.41 16.38
N PRO A 85 0.52 22.46 16.94
CA PRO A 85 0.06 23.83 16.78
C PRO A 85 0.19 24.31 15.32
N ASP A 86 -0.78 25.11 14.88
CA ASP A 86 -0.89 25.59 13.49
C ASP A 86 0.38 26.32 13.01
N GLU A 87 1.06 27.03 13.90
CA GLU A 87 2.32 27.74 13.63
C GLU A 87 3.45 26.81 13.15
N LYS A 88 3.44 25.55 13.60
CA LYS A 88 4.40 24.52 13.17
C LYS A 88 3.84 23.65 12.04
N LYS A 89 2.53 23.40 12.06
CA LYS A 89 1.85 22.57 11.06
C LYS A 89 1.91 23.19 9.66
N LEU A 90 1.54 24.46 9.52
CA LEU A 90 1.50 25.15 8.22
C LEU A 90 2.85 25.14 7.46
N PRO A 91 3.98 25.56 8.06
CA PRO A 91 5.25 25.52 7.34
C PRO A 91 5.67 24.09 7.02
N LEU A 92 5.31 23.11 7.86
CA LEU A 92 5.62 21.71 7.61
C LEU A 92 4.84 21.15 6.42
N LEU A 93 3.53 21.42 6.33
CA LEU A 93 2.70 21.00 5.21
C LEU A 93 3.17 21.63 3.88
N LEU A 94 3.53 22.92 3.89
CA LEU A 94 4.05 23.62 2.70
C LEU A 94 5.42 23.08 2.25
N SER A 95 6.29 22.73 3.20
CA SER A 95 7.64 22.22 2.91
C SER A 95 7.69 20.69 2.75
N PHE A 96 6.61 19.96 2.99
CA PHE A 96 6.59 18.50 3.01
C PHE A 96 7.16 17.86 1.73
N HIS A 97 6.83 18.40 0.56
CA HIS A 97 7.37 17.92 -0.72
C HIS A 97 8.91 18.01 -0.82
N THR A 98 9.53 18.98 -0.14
CA THR A 98 11.00 19.10 -0.09
C THR A 98 11.62 18.06 0.85
N LEU A 99 10.91 17.69 1.93
CA LEU A 99 11.34 16.65 2.87
C LEU A 99 11.42 15.27 2.20
N CYS A 100 10.60 15.01 1.17
CA CYS A 100 10.65 13.77 0.40
C CYS A 100 12.02 13.52 -0.28
N TYR A 101 12.84 14.55 -0.47
CA TYR A 101 14.18 14.41 -1.04
C TYR A 101 15.28 14.20 0.03
N ASP A 102 14.97 14.44 1.30
CA ASP A 102 15.90 14.25 2.41
C ASP A 102 15.80 12.81 2.95
N ARG A 103 16.88 12.04 2.78
CA ARG A 103 16.96 10.65 3.25
C ARG A 103 17.13 10.53 4.77
N GLY A 104 17.53 11.60 5.46
CA GLY A 104 17.69 11.63 6.91
C GLY A 104 16.43 12.07 7.66
N CYS A 105 15.41 12.53 6.94
CA CYS A 105 14.19 13.05 7.53
C CYS A 105 13.40 11.92 8.22
N SER A 106 13.26 12.02 9.54
CA SER A 106 12.39 11.20 10.38
C SER A 106 11.69 12.11 11.39
N MET A 107 10.44 11.81 11.71
CA MET A 107 9.66 12.51 12.73
C MET A 107 9.39 11.53 13.85
N ASP A 108 10.31 11.48 14.82
CA ASP A 108 10.20 10.61 15.98
C ASP A 108 9.47 11.29 17.17
N ASP A 109 9.28 12.61 17.11
CA ASP A 109 8.84 13.46 18.23
C ASP A 109 7.42 14.07 18.04
N CYS A 110 6.44 13.28 17.63
CA CYS A 110 5.02 13.65 17.74
C CYS A 110 4.26 12.66 18.63
#